data_AF-A0A5E6UNT1-F1
#
_entry.id   AF-A0A5E6UNT1-F1
#
_cell.length_a   1.000
_cell.length_b   1.000
_cell.length_c   1.000
_cell.angle_alpha   90.00
_cell.angle_beta   90.00
_cell.angle_gamma   90.00
#
_symmetry.space_group_name_H-M   'P 1'
#
loop_
_entity.id
_entity.type
_entity.pdbx_description
1 polymer ?
#
loop_
_entity_poly.entity_id
_entity_poly.type
_entity_poly.pdbx_seq_one_letter_code
_entity_poly.pdbx_strand_id
1 'polypeptide(L)' 'MMGRCLNNRLIVAVSFDKKHAYAMLVEVPAGLPADKSPTRHANYRFLGKPDQGMQDMLMDQLKKDPDWY' A
#
# COMPACT_ATOMS: atom_id res chain seq x y z
N MET A 1 -17.44 13.84 -12.96
CA MET A 1 -17.24 12.77 -11.95
C MET A 1 -15.86 12.95 -11.33
N MET A 2 -15.80 13.71 -10.24
CA MET A 2 -14.62 13.90 -9.40
C MET A 2 -14.35 12.62 -8.60
N GLY A 3 -13.08 12.27 -8.38
CA GLY A 3 -12.68 11.34 -7.31
C GLY A 3 -12.14 9.97 -7.75
N ARG A 4 -11.05 9.92 -8.53
CA ARG A 4 -10.27 8.67 -8.75
C ARG A 4 -9.10 8.49 -7.76
N CYS A 5 -9.11 9.18 -6.62
CA CYS A 5 -8.02 9.08 -5.63
C CYS A 5 -8.18 7.91 -4.63
N LEU A 6 -9.32 7.23 -4.58
CA LEU A 6 -9.60 6.21 -3.56
C LEU A 6 -8.95 4.84 -3.83
N ASN A 7 -8.38 4.63 -5.02
CA ASN A 7 -7.97 3.31 -5.49
C ASN A 7 -6.47 3.05 -5.39
N ASN A 8 -5.65 4.10 -5.31
CA ASN A 8 -4.21 3.98 -5.33
C ASN A 8 -3.63 4.54 -4.03
N ARG A 9 -2.96 3.70 -3.25
CA ARG A 9 -2.30 4.07 -1.99
C ARG A 9 -0.80 3.84 -2.12
N LEU A 10 -0.01 4.77 -1.59
CA LEU A 10 1.44 4.63 -1.55
C LEU A 10 1.91 4.71 -0.10
N ILE A 11 2.48 3.60 0.39
CA ILE A 11 3.08 3.54 1.72
C ILE A 11 4.58 3.67 1.55
N VAL A 12 5.20 4.61 2.27
CA VAL A 12 6.63 4.90 2.17
C VAL A 12 7.29 4.70 3.53
N ALA A 13 8.38 3.94 3.55
CA ALA A 13 9.27 3.79 4.67
C ALA A 13 10.61 4.46 4.34
N VAL A 14 11.03 5.40 5.18
CA VAL A 14 12.33 6.08 5.04
C VAL A 14 13.20 5.64 6.20
N SER A 15 14.45 5.28 5.91
CA SER A 15 15.42 4.94 6.95
C SER A 15 15.72 6.15 7.84
N PHE A 16 16.07 5.90 9.09
CA PHE A 16 16.41 6.96 10.04
C PHE A 16 17.59 7.83 9.57
N ASP A 17 18.55 7.22 8.86
CA ASP A 17 19.69 7.94 8.26
C ASP A 17 19.33 8.67 6.96
N LYS A 18 18.08 8.57 6.50
CA LYS A 18 17.52 9.13 5.26
C LYS A 18 18.24 8.70 3.97
N LYS A 19 19.11 7.69 4.03
CA LYS A 19 19.85 7.18 2.87
C LYS A 19 19.05 6.18 2.05
N HIS A 20 18.05 5.55 2.66
CA HIS A 20 17.23 4.52 2.04
C HIS A 20 15.76 4.91 2.12
N ALA A 21 15.09 4.78 0.98
CA ALA A 21 13.65 4.95 0.88
C ALA A 21 13.08 3.71 0.19
N TYR A 22 12.12 3.09 0.85
CA TYR A 22 11.37 1.95 0.36
C TYR A 22 9.92 2.36 0.26
N ALA A 23 9.22 1.86 -0.75
CA ALA A 23 7.79 2.12 -0.87
C ALA A 23 7.03 0.90 -1.35
N MET A 24 5.77 0.82 -0.95
CA MET A 24 4.81 -0.14 -1.44
C MET A 24 3.66 0.61 -2.07
N LEU A 25 3.52 0.47 -3.38
CA LEU A 25 2.37 0.96 -4.12
C LEU A 25 1.29 -0.11 -4.09
N VAL A 26 0.09 0.29 -3.70
CA VAL A 26 -1.10 -0.55 -3.58
C VAL A 26 -2.13 -0.02 -4.55
N GLU A 27 -2.47 -0.81 -5.56
CA GLU A 27 -3.43 -0.45 -6.60
C GLU A 27 -4.66 -1.35 -6.50
N VAL A 28 -5.82 -0.74 -6.28
CA VAL A 28 -7.11 -1.42 -6.18
C VAL A 28 -7.91 -1.13 -7.46
N PRO A 29 -8.31 -2.15 -8.24
CA PRO A 29 -9.02 -1.91 -9.48
C PRO A 29 -10.36 -1.20 -9.25
N ALA A 30 -10.65 -0.20 -10.08
CA ALA A 30 -11.90 0.56 -10.02
C ALA A 30 -13.10 -0.34 -10.35
N GLY A 31 -14.13 -0.33 -9.51
CA GLY A 31 -15.36 -1.12 -9.72
C GLY A 31 -15.55 -2.27 -8.73
N LEU A 32 -14.70 -2.39 -7.70
CA LEU A 32 -15.01 -3.26 -6.57
C LEU A 32 -16.19 -2.69 -5.78
N PRO A 33 -17.19 -3.51 -5.43
CA PRO A 33 -18.25 -3.11 -4.52
C PRO A 33 -17.64 -2.62 -3.20
N ALA A 34 -18.19 -1.58 -2.60
CA ALA A 34 -17.74 -1.04 -1.32
C ALA A 34 -17.92 -2.02 -0.14
N ASP A 35 -18.50 -3.21 -0.36
CA ASP A 35 -18.58 -4.32 0.60
C ASP A 35 -17.44 -5.36 0.43
N LYS A 36 -16.68 -5.29 -0.66
CA LYS A 36 -15.61 -6.23 -0.95
C LYS A 36 -14.29 -5.64 -0.49
N SER A 37 -13.78 -6.27 0.56
CA SER A 37 -12.43 -6.10 1.10
C SER A 37 -11.41 -5.85 -0.04
N PRO A 38 -10.81 -4.64 -0.12
CA PRO A 38 -9.80 -4.33 -1.13
C PRO A 38 -8.57 -5.24 -1.03
N THR A 39 -8.34 -5.89 0.11
CA THR A 39 -7.18 -6.78 0.34
C THR A 39 -7.06 -7.93 -0.67
N ARG A 40 -8.19 -8.47 -1.16
CA ARG A 40 -8.21 -9.63 -2.05
C ARG A 40 -7.92 -9.33 -3.52
N HIS A 41 -8.01 -8.06 -3.91
CA HIS A 41 -7.89 -7.63 -5.30
C HIS A 41 -6.83 -6.56 -5.50
N ALA A 42 -6.12 -6.17 -4.43
CA ALA A 42 -5.05 -5.20 -4.51
C ALA A 42 -3.81 -5.79 -5.17
N ASN A 43 -3.20 -5.01 -6.05
CA ASN A 43 -1.88 -5.28 -6.58
C ASN A 43 -0.84 -4.56 -5.71
N TYR A 44 0.23 -5.25 -5.33
CA TYR A 44 1.30 -4.71 -4.49
C TYR A 44 2.59 -4.63 -5.29
N ARG A 45 3.16 -3.42 -5.37
CA ARG A 45 4.44 -3.19 -6.03
C ARG A 45 5.43 -2.55 -5.08
N PHE A 46 6.50 -3.28 -4.78
CA PHE A 46 7.60 -2.78 -3.96
C PHE A 46 8.60 -1.97 -4.80
N LEU A 47 9.01 -0.83 -4.25
CA LEU A 47 9.97 0.10 -4.82
C LEU A 47 11.18 0.21 -3.88
N GLY A 48 12.38 0.29 -4.45
CA GLY A 48 13.63 0.39 -3.67
C GLY A 48 14.22 -0.96 -3.22
N LYS A 49 13.66 -2.09 -3.68
CA LYS A 49 14.08 -3.46 -3.32
C LYS A 49 14.19 -3.66 -1.79
N PRO A 50 13.09 -3.45 -1.04
CA PRO A 50 13.07 -3.71 0.39
C PRO A 50 13.39 -5.19 0.67
N ASP A 51 14.13 -5.45 1.74
CA ASP A 51 14.29 -6.79 2.30
C ASP A 51 12.97 -7.30 2.92
N GLN A 52 12.95 -8.56 3.34
CA GLN A 52 11.74 -9.18 3.89
C GLN A 52 11.20 -8.44 5.12
N GLY A 53 12.07 -7.97 6.02
CA GLY A 53 11.65 -7.23 7.22
C GLY A 53 10.99 -5.89 6.88
N MET A 54 11.52 -5.19 5.87
CA MET A 54 10.92 -3.96 5.37
C MET A 54 9.59 -4.22 4.63
N GLN A 55 9.49 -5.31 3.88
CA GLN A 55 8.24 -5.71 3.22
C GLN A 55 7.15 -6.02 4.26
N ASP A 56 7.47 -6.78 5.30
CA ASP A 56 6.55 -7.12 6.38
C ASP A 56 6.10 -5.86 7.13
N MET A 57 7.02 -4.95 7.43
CA MET A 57 6.69 -3.66 8.05
C MET A 57 5.74 -2.83 7.18
N LEU A 58 5.98 -2.73 5.86
CA LEU A 58 5.11 -1.99 4.93
C LEU A 58 3.71 -2.61 4.86
N MET A 59 3.62 -3.93 4.87
CA MET A 59 2.34 -4.67 4.91
C MET A 59 1.61 -4.47 6.24
N ASP A 60 2.32 -4.43 7.36
CA ASP A 60 1.71 -4.18 8.67
C ASP A 60 1.22 -2.74 8.82
N GLN A 61 1.90 -1.76 8.20
CA GLN A 61 1.38 -0.39 8.12
C GLN A 61 0.08 -0.35 7.31
N LEU A 62 0.00 -1.11 6.21
CA LEU A 62 -1.21 -1.20 5.41
C LEU A 62 -2.39 -1.80 6.20
N LYS A 63 -2.15 -2.87 6.96
CA LYS A 63 -3.19 -3.51 7.80
C LYS A 63 -3.70 -2.63 8.94
N LYS A 64 -2.94 -1.61 9.34
CA LYS A 64 -3.36 -0.64 10.37
C LYS A 64 -4.29 0.44 9.83
N ASP A 65 -4.40 0.56 8.51
CA ASP A 65 -5.30 1.52 7.89
C ASP A 65 -6.76 1.07 8.11
N PRO A 66 -7.61 1.89 8.76
CA PRO A 66 -8.99 1.50 9.07
C PRO A 66 -9.85 1.29 7.83
N ASP A 67 -9.46 1.84 6.67
CA ASP A 67 -10.14 1.61 5.40
C ASP A 67 -9.64 0.35 4.69
N TRP A 68 -8.74 -0.42 5.32
CA TRP A 68 -8.17 -1.66 4.82
C TRP A 68 -8.78 -2.88 5.53
N TYR A 69 -10.02 -3.20 5.17
CA TYR A 69 -10.78 -4.36 5.66
C TYR A 69 -10.79 -5.52 4.66
#